data_AF-A0A7V3RHC6-F1
#
_entry.id   AF-A0A7V3RHC6-F1
#
_cell.length_a   1.000
_cell.length_b   1.000
_cell.length_c   1.000
_cell.angle_alpha   90.00
_cell.angle_beta   90.00
_cell.angle_gamma   90.00
#
_symmetry.space_group_name_H-M   'P 1'
#
loop_
_entity.id
_entity.type
_entity.pdbx_description
1 polymer ?
#
loop_
_entity_poly.entity_id
_entity_poly.type
_entity_poly.pdbx_seq_one_letter_code
_entity_poly.pdbx_strand_id
1 'polypeptide(L)'
;MILLLISFTPFYFIHYSDPQIGRNSYTVPYCSIAVHQIMSMNPQPLFIIVSGDMAEDQNNQNNLLQQWQICDSLFDILSIPKFFTPGNHDIGYASDTCWKPARLSLYRNFWGMDYYSFQYDSCLFISLNSTLLDTYSGHQCYPYSLEQDSFLRATLISSQDSLYHHIFLFFHFPLYVSSPSEANSPNNVDRPRRDTILKYLRDYNISAVFTGHLHYDLLNFYGPTLLMTSLPTCETNINSCGYRVVKVYDKGIETYVIYLSAPVTYVSMIPIVQVQVQSETVVVNTPFWFSCAIDSINHPEWRGSTVRWIFRTGDTLYTSSGNFVYSQTGNYQILCQVYKSPHYSALYRFPIYVRESAHTPENNNLDASPLLFSSLGNKIFIVSQEKQDCNISAYSVVGRKFDVFKGIIERGKNEILLPGDVKSGIYFIRLDSQKSSRFYKFIYVK
;
A
#
# COMPACT_ATOMS: atom_id res chain seq x y z
N MET A 1 9.19 -34.54 19.10
CA MET A 1 8.34 -33.65 18.29
C MET A 1 9.27 -32.78 17.46
N ILE A 2 9.53 -33.16 16.21
CA ILE A 2 10.34 -32.37 15.29
C ILE A 2 9.47 -31.20 14.87
N LEU A 3 9.73 -30.00 15.40
CA LEU A 3 9.17 -28.77 14.82
C LEU A 3 9.75 -28.68 13.41
N LEU A 4 8.97 -29.03 12.39
CA LEU A 4 9.25 -28.55 11.04
C LEU A 4 9.11 -27.04 11.11
N LEU A 5 10.25 -26.33 11.12
CA LEU A 5 10.29 -24.92 10.78
C LEU A 5 9.78 -24.82 9.34
N ILE A 6 8.54 -24.34 9.16
CA ILE A 6 8.03 -23.99 7.84
C ILE A 6 8.90 -22.81 7.38
N SER A 7 9.85 -23.07 6.50
CA SER A 7 10.71 -22.04 5.94
C SER A 7 9.99 -21.40 4.76
N PHE A 8 9.56 -20.14 4.93
CA PHE A 8 9.05 -19.32 3.84
C PHE A 8 10.15 -19.13 2.78
N THR A 9 9.84 -19.42 1.52
CA THR A 9 10.74 -19.24 0.39
C THR A 9 10.39 -17.94 -0.35
N PRO A 10 11.23 -16.91 -0.34
CA PRO A 10 10.97 -15.69 -1.08
C PRO A 10 10.67 -15.95 -2.56
N PHE A 11 9.61 -15.34 -3.07
CA PHE A 11 9.19 -15.46 -4.46
C PHE A 11 8.71 -14.12 -4.98
N TYR A 12 8.49 -14.02 -6.28
CA TYR A 12 7.85 -12.83 -6.85
C TYR A 12 6.84 -13.20 -7.92
N PHE A 13 5.88 -12.32 -8.14
CA PHE A 13 4.87 -12.44 -9.17
C PHE A 13 4.68 -11.10 -9.90
N ILE A 14 4.00 -11.14 -11.04
CA ILE A 14 3.63 -9.94 -11.80
C ILE A 14 2.19 -9.56 -11.50
N HIS A 15 1.95 -8.28 -11.24
CA HIS A 15 0.62 -7.67 -11.27
C HIS A 15 0.49 -6.81 -12.54
N TYR A 16 -0.41 -7.24 -13.41
CA TYR A 16 -0.69 -6.64 -14.70
C TYR A 16 -2.15 -6.18 -14.73
N SER A 17 -2.46 -5.13 -15.49
CA SER A 17 -3.83 -4.65 -15.63
C SER A 17 -4.08 -4.00 -16.98
N ASP A 18 -5.36 -3.94 -17.38
CA ASP A 18 -5.85 -3.10 -18.48
C ASP A 18 -5.08 -3.29 -19.81
N PRO A 19 -5.00 -4.53 -20.36
CA PRO A 19 -4.53 -4.71 -21.73
C PRO A 19 -5.51 -4.10 -22.75
N GLN A 20 -6.82 -4.08 -22.43
CA GLN A 20 -7.95 -3.56 -23.21
C GLN A 20 -7.77 -3.77 -24.72
N ILE A 21 -7.62 -5.04 -25.12
CA ILE A 21 -7.44 -5.40 -26.53
C ILE A 21 -8.58 -4.82 -27.35
N GLY A 22 -8.25 -4.03 -28.38
CA GLY A 22 -9.23 -3.36 -29.23
C GLY A 22 -9.41 -1.86 -28.98
N ARG A 23 -8.87 -1.30 -27.88
CA ARG A 23 -8.96 0.15 -27.58
C ARG A 23 -8.27 1.03 -28.63
N ASN A 24 -7.14 0.57 -29.15
CA ASN A 24 -6.41 1.21 -30.25
C ASN A 24 -5.44 0.21 -30.90
N SER A 25 -4.77 0.64 -31.98
CA SER A 25 -3.82 -0.18 -32.74
C SER A 25 -2.54 -0.57 -31.98
N TYR A 26 -2.28 0.01 -30.80
CA TYR A 26 -1.09 -0.29 -29.99
C TYR A 26 -1.33 -1.34 -28.92
N THR A 27 -2.59 -1.62 -28.55
CA THR A 27 -2.96 -2.57 -27.48
C THR A 27 -2.33 -3.95 -27.67
N VAL A 28 -2.48 -4.56 -28.85
CA VAL A 28 -1.89 -5.88 -29.17
C VAL A 28 -0.35 -5.82 -29.19
N PRO A 29 0.31 -4.89 -29.92
CA PRO A 29 1.76 -4.75 -29.87
C PRO A 29 2.32 -4.55 -28.45
N TYR A 30 1.71 -3.70 -27.62
CA TYR A 30 2.23 -3.38 -26.29
C TYR A 30 1.98 -4.50 -25.29
N CYS A 31 0.84 -5.19 -25.36
CA CYS A 31 0.61 -6.41 -24.60
C CYS A 31 1.63 -7.50 -24.99
N SER A 32 1.88 -7.69 -26.30
CA SER A 32 2.91 -8.63 -26.78
C SER A 32 4.31 -8.27 -26.27
N ILE A 33 4.71 -6.99 -26.31
CA ILE A 33 5.98 -6.52 -25.74
C ILE A 33 6.06 -6.85 -24.25
N ALA A 34 5.01 -6.55 -23.48
CA ALA A 34 4.98 -6.82 -22.04
C ALA A 34 5.15 -8.31 -21.74
N VAL A 35 4.40 -9.17 -22.44
CA VAL A 35 4.49 -10.62 -22.29
C VAL A 35 5.90 -11.14 -22.61
N HIS A 36 6.51 -10.70 -23.71
CA HIS A 36 7.87 -11.13 -24.06
C HIS A 36 8.91 -10.62 -23.05
N GLN A 37 8.73 -9.42 -22.51
CA GLN A 37 9.59 -8.90 -21.44
C GLN A 37 9.49 -9.77 -20.19
N ILE A 38 8.27 -10.11 -19.75
CA ILE A 38 8.02 -10.99 -18.61
C ILE A 38 8.62 -12.38 -18.86
N MET A 39 8.41 -12.95 -20.06
CA MET A 39 9.00 -14.22 -20.47
C MET A 39 10.53 -14.20 -20.46
N SER A 40 11.16 -13.04 -20.67
CA SER A 40 12.63 -12.92 -20.65
C SER A 40 13.22 -12.72 -19.26
N MET A 41 12.40 -12.63 -18.20
CA MET A 41 12.88 -12.40 -16.85
C MET A 41 13.62 -13.61 -16.27
N ASN A 42 14.69 -13.33 -15.54
CA ASN A 42 15.46 -14.31 -14.80
C ASN A 42 15.65 -13.89 -13.32
N PRO A 43 15.27 -14.73 -12.35
CA PRO A 43 14.45 -15.94 -12.50
C PRO A 43 13.07 -15.60 -13.07
N GLN A 44 12.34 -16.57 -13.64
CA GLN A 44 10.95 -16.35 -14.08
C GLN A 44 10.04 -15.94 -12.91
N PRO A 45 8.99 -15.14 -13.13
CA PRO A 45 7.99 -14.89 -12.11
C PRO A 45 7.29 -16.20 -11.78
N LEU A 46 6.85 -16.33 -10.53
CA LEU A 46 6.14 -17.53 -10.11
C LEU A 46 4.77 -17.65 -10.80
N PHE A 47 4.07 -16.53 -10.97
CA PHE A 47 2.80 -16.42 -11.66
C PHE A 47 2.53 -14.96 -12.04
N ILE A 48 1.44 -14.72 -12.77
CA ILE A 48 0.92 -13.40 -13.10
C ILE A 48 -0.54 -13.27 -12.65
N ILE A 49 -0.89 -12.12 -12.08
CA ILE A 49 -2.25 -11.70 -11.79
C ILE A 49 -2.62 -10.58 -12.79
N VAL A 50 -3.73 -10.74 -13.49
CA VAL A 50 -4.27 -9.77 -14.45
C VAL A 50 -5.55 -9.16 -13.87
N SER A 51 -5.48 -7.90 -13.45
CA SER A 51 -6.55 -7.22 -12.71
C SER A 51 -7.62 -6.55 -13.60
N GLY A 52 -8.17 -7.29 -14.56
CA GLY A 52 -9.34 -6.86 -15.34
C GLY A 52 -9.05 -6.09 -16.62
N ASP A 53 -10.15 -5.87 -17.35
CA ASP A 53 -10.22 -5.13 -18.61
C ASP A 53 -9.39 -5.78 -19.71
N MET A 54 -9.62 -7.08 -19.92
CA MET A 54 -8.91 -7.86 -20.94
C MET A 54 -9.20 -7.38 -22.38
N ALA A 55 -10.39 -6.84 -22.61
CA ALA A 55 -10.90 -6.39 -23.90
C ALA A 55 -11.52 -4.99 -23.79
N GLU A 56 -11.79 -4.34 -24.92
CA GLU A 56 -12.39 -3.00 -24.95
C GLU A 56 -13.91 -3.04 -25.19
N ASP A 57 -14.39 -3.88 -26.10
CA ASP A 57 -15.73 -3.75 -26.67
C ASP A 57 -16.83 -4.19 -25.70
N GLN A 58 -17.41 -3.22 -25.01
CA GLN A 58 -18.54 -3.41 -24.11
C GLN A 58 -19.87 -3.62 -24.82
N ASN A 59 -19.98 -3.31 -26.11
CA ASN A 59 -21.28 -3.21 -26.78
C ASN A 59 -21.56 -4.37 -27.74
N ASN A 60 -20.51 -5.09 -28.19
CA ASN A 60 -20.64 -6.21 -29.11
C ASN A 60 -19.97 -7.47 -28.55
N GLN A 61 -20.79 -8.47 -28.23
CA GLN A 61 -20.34 -9.75 -27.66
C GLN A 61 -19.36 -10.51 -28.58
N ASN A 62 -19.53 -10.45 -29.91
CA ASN A 62 -18.65 -11.14 -30.84
C ASN A 62 -17.28 -10.48 -30.89
N ASN A 63 -17.24 -9.14 -30.89
CA ASN A 63 -15.99 -8.40 -30.82
C ASN A 63 -15.28 -8.63 -29.48
N LEU A 64 -16.03 -8.61 -28.37
CA LEU A 64 -15.52 -8.93 -27.04
C LEU A 64 -14.84 -10.30 -27.02
N LEU A 65 -15.50 -11.34 -27.55
CA LEU A 65 -14.96 -12.69 -27.58
C LEU A 65 -13.70 -12.78 -28.44
N GLN A 66 -13.66 -12.11 -29.59
CA GLN A 66 -12.45 -12.05 -30.42
C GLN A 66 -11.29 -11.35 -29.71
N GLN A 67 -11.58 -10.24 -29.01
CA GLN A 67 -10.58 -9.51 -28.23
C GLN A 67 -10.06 -10.34 -27.06
N TRP A 68 -10.93 -11.09 -26.36
CA TRP A 68 -10.51 -12.05 -25.35
C TRP A 68 -9.66 -13.18 -25.91
N GLN A 69 -10.01 -13.75 -27.07
CA GLN A 69 -9.19 -14.78 -27.73
C GLN A 69 -7.79 -14.26 -28.08
N ILE A 70 -7.68 -13.03 -28.56
CA ILE A 70 -6.39 -12.38 -28.83
C ILE A 70 -5.62 -12.18 -27.53
N CYS A 71 -6.27 -11.66 -26.48
CA CYS A 71 -5.66 -11.45 -25.17
C CYS A 71 -5.13 -12.76 -24.58
N ASP A 72 -5.95 -13.81 -24.58
CA ASP A 72 -5.60 -15.14 -24.09
C ASP A 72 -4.41 -15.72 -24.86
N SER A 73 -4.44 -15.64 -26.20
CA SER A 73 -3.33 -16.09 -27.05
C SER A 73 -2.01 -15.35 -26.77
N LEU A 74 -2.07 -14.07 -26.39
CA LEU A 74 -0.88 -13.31 -25.99
C LEU A 74 -0.34 -13.81 -24.65
N PHE A 75 -1.21 -13.99 -23.65
CA PHE A 75 -0.79 -14.50 -22.33
C PHE A 75 -0.38 -15.98 -22.35
N ASP A 76 -0.86 -16.77 -23.30
CA ASP A 76 -0.47 -18.18 -23.50
C ASP A 76 1.00 -18.38 -23.89
N ILE A 77 1.67 -17.32 -24.35
CA ILE A 77 3.12 -17.32 -24.56
C ILE A 77 3.86 -17.55 -23.23
N LEU A 78 3.27 -17.13 -22.10
CA LEU A 78 3.85 -17.33 -20.78
C LEU A 78 3.64 -18.77 -20.29
N SER A 79 4.73 -19.45 -19.96
CA SER A 79 4.70 -20.79 -19.34
C SER A 79 4.51 -20.76 -17.81
N ILE A 80 3.93 -19.68 -17.27
CA ILE A 80 3.68 -19.48 -15.84
C ILE A 80 2.17 -19.43 -15.57
N PRO A 81 1.69 -19.80 -14.37
CA PRO A 81 0.28 -19.68 -14.01
C PRO A 81 -0.24 -18.25 -14.18
N LYS A 82 -1.48 -18.12 -14.68
CA LYS A 82 -2.16 -16.84 -14.90
C LYS A 82 -3.47 -16.82 -14.12
N PHE A 83 -3.69 -15.72 -13.39
CA PHE A 83 -4.88 -15.51 -12.56
C PHE A 83 -5.59 -14.26 -13.02
N PHE A 84 -6.79 -14.42 -13.59
CA PHE A 84 -7.58 -13.32 -14.13
C PHE A 84 -8.68 -12.91 -13.15
N THR A 85 -8.99 -11.63 -13.10
CA THR A 85 -10.21 -11.09 -12.47
C THR A 85 -10.89 -10.21 -13.52
N PRO A 86 -12.22 -10.08 -13.51
CA PRO A 86 -12.89 -9.22 -14.49
C PRO A 86 -12.75 -7.73 -14.17
N GLY A 87 -12.69 -6.92 -15.22
CA GLY A 87 -12.95 -5.47 -15.17
C GLY A 87 -14.30 -5.09 -15.79
N ASN A 88 -14.62 -3.80 -15.79
CA ASN A 88 -15.90 -3.33 -16.31
C ASN A 88 -16.01 -3.45 -17.83
N HIS A 89 -14.90 -3.47 -18.57
CA HIS A 89 -14.95 -3.79 -19.99
C HIS A 89 -15.23 -5.27 -20.26
N ASP A 90 -14.95 -6.15 -19.30
CA ASP A 90 -15.25 -7.58 -19.42
C ASP A 90 -16.71 -7.91 -19.09
N ILE A 91 -17.23 -7.36 -17.99
CA ILE A 91 -18.55 -7.73 -17.43
C ILE A 91 -19.64 -6.70 -17.73
N GLY A 92 -19.27 -5.46 -18.04
CA GLY A 92 -20.17 -4.32 -18.20
C GLY A 92 -20.17 -3.38 -17.00
N TYR A 93 -20.58 -2.13 -17.23
CA TYR A 93 -20.64 -1.05 -16.25
C TYR A 93 -22.09 -0.70 -15.92
N ALA A 94 -22.43 -0.28 -14.69
CA ALA A 94 -23.81 -0.10 -14.24
C ALA A 94 -24.59 1.13 -14.79
N SER A 95 -24.12 1.77 -15.87
CA SER A 95 -24.92 2.74 -16.65
C SER A 95 -25.70 2.03 -17.76
N ASP A 96 -26.15 2.73 -18.82
CA ASP A 96 -26.96 2.17 -19.92
C ASP A 96 -26.35 0.92 -20.63
N THR A 97 -25.12 0.54 -20.28
CA THR A 97 -24.39 -0.69 -20.66
C THR A 97 -24.39 -1.78 -19.58
N CYS A 98 -25.38 -1.74 -18.66
CA CYS A 98 -25.47 -2.51 -17.41
C CYS A 98 -24.97 -3.97 -17.53
N TRP A 99 -24.17 -4.40 -16.55
CA TRP A 99 -23.74 -5.80 -16.44
C TRP A 99 -24.97 -6.73 -16.54
N LYS A 100 -24.82 -7.85 -17.26
CA LYS A 100 -25.90 -8.83 -17.45
C LYS A 100 -25.48 -10.20 -16.95
N PRO A 101 -26.39 -11.00 -16.36
CA PRO A 101 -26.11 -12.40 -16.02
C PRO A 101 -25.54 -13.22 -17.18
N ALA A 102 -25.98 -12.95 -18.41
CA ALA A 102 -25.45 -13.60 -19.61
C ALA A 102 -23.98 -13.26 -19.87
N ARG A 103 -23.57 -12.00 -19.61
CA ARG A 103 -22.18 -11.55 -19.79
C ARG A 103 -21.27 -12.12 -18.71
N LEU A 104 -21.75 -12.19 -17.48
CA LEU A 104 -21.06 -12.88 -16.40
C LEU A 104 -20.89 -14.38 -16.70
N SER A 105 -21.93 -15.03 -17.23
CA SER A 105 -21.87 -16.43 -17.65
C SER A 105 -20.86 -16.63 -18.79
N LEU A 106 -20.84 -15.72 -19.76
CA LEU A 106 -19.88 -15.74 -20.86
C LEU A 106 -18.44 -15.61 -20.35
N TYR A 107 -18.18 -14.67 -19.44
CA TYR A 107 -16.89 -14.53 -18.78
C TYR A 107 -16.49 -15.82 -18.07
N ARG A 108 -17.39 -16.37 -17.25
CA ARG A 108 -17.15 -17.60 -16.49
C ARG A 108 -16.82 -18.81 -17.37
N ASN A 109 -17.47 -18.89 -18.53
CA ASN A 109 -17.22 -19.95 -19.51
C ASN A 109 -15.88 -19.80 -20.23
N PHE A 110 -15.39 -18.56 -20.42
CA PHE A 110 -14.15 -18.30 -21.15
C PHE A 110 -12.93 -18.23 -20.22
N TRP A 111 -12.97 -17.36 -19.21
CA TRP A 111 -11.85 -17.07 -18.30
C TRP A 111 -11.89 -17.88 -17.00
N GLY A 112 -13.03 -18.50 -16.67
CA GLY A 112 -13.23 -19.21 -15.40
C GLY A 112 -13.87 -18.32 -14.32
N MET A 113 -13.75 -18.74 -13.06
CA MET A 113 -14.45 -18.07 -11.95
C MET A 113 -14.08 -16.59 -11.85
N ASP A 114 -15.08 -15.75 -11.59
CA ASP A 114 -14.92 -14.29 -11.48
C ASP A 114 -14.54 -13.83 -10.06
N TYR A 115 -14.68 -14.71 -9.08
CA TYR A 115 -14.13 -14.57 -7.74
C TYR A 115 -13.67 -15.95 -7.26
N TYR A 116 -12.52 -16.00 -6.60
CA TYR A 116 -11.91 -17.25 -6.14
C TYR A 116 -10.78 -16.95 -5.17
N SER A 117 -10.22 -17.98 -4.57
CA SER A 117 -9.00 -17.86 -3.77
C SER A 117 -8.05 -19.00 -4.07
N PHE A 118 -6.76 -18.74 -3.96
CA PHE A 118 -5.72 -19.75 -4.04
C PHE A 118 -4.64 -19.49 -2.99
N GLN A 119 -3.83 -20.52 -2.74
CA GLN A 119 -2.77 -20.47 -1.74
C GLN A 119 -1.43 -20.76 -2.40
N TYR A 120 -0.39 -20.10 -1.92
CA TYR A 120 0.99 -20.43 -2.29
C TYR A 120 1.90 -20.05 -1.12
N ASP A 121 2.79 -20.96 -0.70
CA ASP A 121 3.82 -20.75 0.33
C ASP A 121 3.39 -19.85 1.51
N SER A 122 2.44 -20.34 2.31
CA SER A 122 1.89 -19.60 3.46
C SER A 122 1.31 -18.22 3.12
N CYS A 123 0.91 -18.00 1.86
CA CYS A 123 0.16 -16.82 1.43
C CYS A 123 -1.22 -17.22 0.92
N LEU A 124 -2.22 -16.39 1.21
CA LEU A 124 -3.58 -16.49 0.69
C LEU A 124 -3.83 -15.36 -0.30
N PHE A 125 -4.28 -15.71 -1.51
CA PHE A 125 -4.67 -14.77 -2.55
C PHE A 125 -6.17 -14.87 -2.79
N ILE A 126 -6.86 -13.74 -2.81
CA ILE A 126 -8.32 -13.68 -2.97
C ILE A 126 -8.66 -12.73 -4.11
N SER A 127 -9.29 -13.27 -5.15
CA SER A 127 -9.87 -12.53 -6.26
C SER A 127 -11.31 -12.14 -5.95
N LEU A 128 -11.68 -10.89 -6.24
CA LEU A 128 -13.06 -10.43 -6.21
C LEU A 128 -13.46 -9.82 -7.56
N ASN A 129 -14.72 -9.98 -7.94
CA ASN A 129 -15.32 -9.26 -9.05
C ASN A 129 -15.86 -7.92 -8.54
N SER A 130 -15.00 -6.91 -8.54
CA SER A 130 -15.36 -5.55 -8.12
C SER A 130 -16.41 -4.86 -9.00
N THR A 131 -16.68 -5.36 -10.22
CA THR A 131 -17.78 -4.83 -11.05
C THR A 131 -19.16 -5.15 -10.47
N LEU A 132 -19.22 -6.12 -9.53
CA LEU A 132 -20.42 -6.54 -8.84
C LEU A 132 -20.41 -6.16 -7.35
N LEU A 133 -19.39 -5.42 -6.88
CA LEU A 133 -19.34 -4.83 -5.54
C LEU A 133 -20.03 -3.44 -5.56
N ASP A 134 -21.30 -3.51 -5.98
CA ASP A 134 -22.42 -2.56 -5.97
C ASP A 134 -22.41 -1.18 -6.67
N THR A 135 -21.41 -0.88 -7.50
CA THR A 135 -21.39 -0.05 -8.74
C THR A 135 -22.32 1.19 -8.83
N TYR A 136 -22.47 1.88 -7.72
CA TYR A 136 -23.07 3.18 -7.40
C TYR A 136 -24.47 3.18 -6.75
N SER A 137 -24.83 2.02 -6.20
CA SER A 137 -25.81 1.68 -5.15
C SER A 137 -27.32 1.94 -5.38
N GLY A 138 -28.01 0.80 -5.42
CA GLY A 138 -29.46 0.56 -5.30
C GLY A 138 -29.74 -0.95 -5.24
N HIS A 139 -28.73 -1.75 -4.85
CA HIS A 139 -28.68 -3.23 -4.96
C HIS A 139 -28.79 -3.78 -6.40
N GLN A 140 -28.35 -3.03 -7.40
CA GLN A 140 -28.46 -3.42 -8.81
C GLN A 140 -27.77 -4.76 -9.16
N CYS A 141 -26.74 -5.14 -8.40
CA CYS A 141 -25.98 -6.38 -8.61
C CYS A 141 -26.47 -7.56 -7.74
N TYR A 142 -27.62 -7.44 -7.06
CA TYR A 142 -28.21 -8.53 -6.28
C TYR A 142 -28.72 -9.65 -7.20
N PRO A 143 -28.58 -10.95 -6.84
CA PRO A 143 -27.96 -11.49 -5.63
C PRO A 143 -26.43 -11.71 -5.71
N TYR A 144 -25.79 -11.49 -6.85
CA TYR A 144 -24.37 -11.80 -7.09
C TYR A 144 -23.41 -11.09 -6.13
N SER A 145 -23.76 -9.87 -5.72
CA SER A 145 -22.98 -9.14 -4.72
C SER A 145 -23.00 -9.81 -3.34
N LEU A 146 -24.13 -10.43 -2.94
CA LEU A 146 -24.26 -11.17 -1.68
C LEU A 146 -23.47 -12.49 -1.69
N GLU A 147 -23.40 -13.16 -2.85
CA GLU A 147 -22.57 -14.36 -3.03
C GLU A 147 -21.10 -14.05 -2.75
N GLN A 148 -20.58 -12.96 -3.32
CA GLN A 148 -19.21 -12.52 -3.08
C GLN A 148 -18.96 -12.05 -1.65
N ASP A 149 -19.90 -11.32 -1.04
CA ASP A 149 -19.80 -10.92 0.38
C ASP A 149 -19.68 -12.17 1.28
N SER A 150 -20.47 -13.21 0.96
CA SER A 150 -20.46 -14.49 1.69
C SER A 150 -19.17 -15.26 1.48
N PHE A 151 -18.68 -15.32 0.24
CA PHE A 151 -17.40 -15.92 -0.12
C PHE A 151 -16.23 -15.25 0.61
N LEU A 152 -16.10 -13.92 0.51
CA LEU A 152 -15.01 -13.18 1.13
C LEU A 152 -15.00 -13.39 2.65
N ARG A 153 -16.16 -13.27 3.29
CA ARG A 153 -16.28 -13.50 4.74
C ARG A 153 -15.88 -14.92 5.13
N ALA A 154 -16.37 -15.94 4.42
CA ALA A 154 -16.06 -17.34 4.73
C ALA A 154 -14.57 -17.63 4.55
N THR A 155 -13.97 -17.15 3.45
CA THR A 155 -12.54 -17.31 3.16
C THR A 155 -11.68 -16.66 4.24
N LEU A 156 -12.01 -15.44 4.68
CA LEU A 156 -11.28 -14.76 5.74
C LEU A 156 -11.44 -15.43 7.10
N ILE A 157 -12.65 -15.87 7.47
CA ILE A 157 -12.84 -16.61 8.74
C ILE A 157 -11.98 -17.89 8.73
N SER A 158 -11.98 -18.64 7.62
CA SER A 158 -11.17 -19.85 7.50
C SER A 158 -9.65 -19.60 7.52
N SER A 159 -9.22 -18.37 7.21
CA SER A 159 -7.80 -18.02 7.21
C SER A 159 -7.24 -17.76 8.60
N GLN A 160 -8.09 -17.51 9.61
CA GLN A 160 -7.66 -17.27 10.99
C GLN A 160 -7.08 -18.51 11.67
N ASP A 161 -7.56 -19.70 11.27
CA ASP A 161 -7.02 -20.98 11.75
C ASP A 161 -5.73 -21.39 11.02
N SER A 162 -5.33 -20.61 10.01
CA SER A 162 -4.17 -20.88 9.15
C SER A 162 -3.00 -19.96 9.50
N LEU A 163 -1.77 -20.47 9.43
CA LEU A 163 -0.54 -19.69 9.65
C LEU A 163 -0.14 -18.88 8.40
N TYR A 164 -1.06 -18.15 7.77
CA TYR A 164 -0.70 -17.32 6.62
C TYR A 164 0.18 -16.15 7.05
N HIS A 165 1.32 -15.99 6.39
CA HIS A 165 2.21 -14.85 6.58
C HIS A 165 1.65 -13.63 5.84
N HIS A 166 1.03 -13.84 4.68
CA HIS A 166 0.42 -12.79 3.86
C HIS A 166 -0.97 -13.16 3.36
N ILE A 167 -1.87 -12.18 3.37
CA ILE A 167 -3.15 -12.24 2.67
C ILE A 167 -3.16 -11.10 1.65
N PHE A 168 -3.53 -11.41 0.42
CA PHE A 168 -3.61 -10.48 -0.70
C PHE A 168 -5.01 -10.47 -1.28
N LEU A 169 -5.53 -9.28 -1.59
CA LEU A 169 -6.72 -9.14 -2.41
C LEU A 169 -6.33 -8.64 -3.80
N PHE A 170 -7.05 -9.06 -4.83
CA PHE A 170 -6.94 -8.46 -6.15
C PHE A 170 -8.30 -8.41 -6.85
N PHE A 171 -8.58 -7.28 -7.48
CA PHE A 171 -9.82 -6.97 -8.17
C PHE A 171 -9.62 -5.73 -9.04
N HIS A 172 -10.60 -5.28 -9.81
CA HIS A 172 -10.36 -4.25 -10.83
C HIS A 172 -10.48 -2.80 -10.30
N PHE A 173 -11.58 -2.43 -9.65
CA PHE A 173 -11.78 -1.06 -9.14
C PHE A 173 -10.99 -0.85 -7.85
N PRO A 174 -10.18 0.22 -7.71
CA PRO A 174 -9.54 0.53 -6.44
C PRO A 174 -10.58 0.78 -5.35
N LEU A 175 -10.24 0.52 -4.09
CA LEU A 175 -11.15 0.83 -2.98
C LEU A 175 -11.43 2.33 -2.93
N TYR A 176 -10.42 3.18 -3.06
CA TYR A 176 -10.59 4.63 -3.16
C TYR A 176 -9.40 5.26 -3.86
N VAL A 177 -9.61 6.46 -4.39
CA VAL A 177 -8.57 7.27 -5.05
C VAL A 177 -7.97 8.26 -4.07
N SER A 178 -8.82 9.08 -3.44
CA SER A 178 -8.41 10.20 -2.58
C SER A 178 -8.75 9.96 -1.11
N SER A 179 -9.86 9.30 -0.79
CA SER A 179 -10.25 9.05 0.60
C SER A 179 -11.12 7.81 0.80
N PRO A 180 -10.92 7.00 1.86
CA PRO A 180 -11.82 5.92 2.26
C PRO A 180 -13.29 6.35 2.34
N SER A 181 -13.54 7.61 2.74
CA SER A 181 -14.87 8.18 2.87
C SER A 181 -15.33 8.98 1.65
N GLU A 182 -14.60 8.95 0.53
CA GLU A 182 -14.97 9.69 -0.68
C GLU A 182 -16.33 9.27 -1.24
N ALA A 183 -16.95 10.10 -2.07
CA ALA A 183 -18.22 9.73 -2.67
C ALA A 183 -18.05 8.52 -3.62
N ASN A 184 -19.15 7.80 -3.82
CA ASN A 184 -19.28 6.74 -4.81
C ASN A 184 -18.90 7.28 -6.22
N SER A 185 -17.88 6.64 -6.78
CA SER A 185 -17.14 6.89 -8.03
C SER A 185 -17.86 6.64 -9.35
N PRO A 186 -17.20 6.86 -10.51
CA PRO A 186 -16.87 5.75 -11.40
C PRO A 186 -15.50 5.10 -11.15
N ASN A 187 -14.73 5.65 -10.23
CA ASN A 187 -13.32 5.29 -10.04
C ASN A 187 -13.05 4.50 -8.76
N ASN A 188 -14.08 4.04 -8.03
CA ASN A 188 -13.88 3.39 -6.74
C ASN A 188 -14.94 2.33 -6.42
N VAL A 189 -14.62 1.41 -5.52
CA VAL A 189 -15.63 0.50 -4.98
C VAL A 189 -16.64 1.28 -4.15
N ASP A 190 -17.89 0.90 -4.30
CA ASP A 190 -19.04 1.48 -3.64
C ASP A 190 -19.08 1.35 -2.14
N ARG A 191 -19.67 2.35 -1.48
CA ARG A 191 -20.23 2.18 -0.14
C ARG A 191 -21.62 1.54 -0.23
N PRO A 192 -21.95 0.59 0.67
CA PRO A 192 -21.24 0.23 1.91
C PRO A 192 -20.21 -0.91 1.77
N ARG A 193 -20.05 -1.54 0.61
CA ARG A 193 -19.13 -2.70 0.46
C ARG A 193 -17.67 -2.34 0.67
N ARG A 194 -17.25 -1.18 0.17
CA ARG A 194 -15.95 -0.59 0.46
C ARG A 194 -15.69 -0.50 1.95
N ASP A 195 -16.63 0.03 2.73
CA ASP A 195 -16.49 0.16 4.19
C ASP A 195 -16.27 -1.22 4.85
N THR A 196 -16.97 -2.24 4.34
CA THR A 196 -16.84 -3.62 4.80
C THR A 196 -15.47 -4.21 4.46
N ILE A 197 -15.00 -4.03 3.23
CA ILE A 197 -13.67 -4.52 2.81
C ILE A 197 -12.57 -3.81 3.58
N LEU A 198 -12.65 -2.49 3.74
CA LEU A 198 -11.71 -1.70 4.55
C LEU A 198 -11.65 -2.22 5.99
N LYS A 199 -12.79 -2.54 6.60
CA LYS A 199 -12.82 -3.19 7.91
C LYS A 199 -12.07 -4.52 7.91
N TYR A 200 -12.28 -5.37 6.90
CA TYR A 200 -11.56 -6.64 6.77
C TYR A 200 -10.05 -6.48 6.56
N LEU A 201 -9.60 -5.44 5.85
CA LEU A 201 -8.18 -5.16 5.70
C LEU A 201 -7.48 -5.05 7.07
N ARG A 202 -8.12 -4.37 8.02
CA ARG A 202 -7.62 -4.22 9.40
C ARG A 202 -7.78 -5.49 10.21
N ASP A 203 -8.99 -6.06 10.22
CA ASP A 203 -9.35 -7.17 11.11
C ASP A 203 -8.56 -8.46 10.78
N TYR A 204 -8.17 -8.65 9.52
CA TYR A 204 -7.44 -9.83 9.05
C TYR A 204 -5.99 -9.53 8.65
N ASN A 205 -5.49 -8.32 8.92
CA ASN A 205 -4.11 -7.92 8.64
C ASN A 205 -3.69 -8.22 7.17
N ILE A 206 -4.53 -7.79 6.23
CA ILE A 206 -4.30 -7.97 4.79
C ILE A 206 -3.05 -7.17 4.39
N SER A 207 -2.14 -7.81 3.65
CA SER A 207 -0.85 -7.23 3.30
C SER A 207 -0.95 -6.22 2.16
N ALA A 208 -1.67 -6.58 1.10
CA ALA A 208 -1.88 -5.68 -0.04
C ALA A 208 -3.17 -5.97 -0.82
N VAL A 209 -3.63 -4.94 -1.51
CA VAL A 209 -4.73 -4.95 -2.49
C VAL A 209 -4.19 -4.48 -3.83
N PHE A 210 -4.37 -5.29 -4.87
CA PHE A 210 -3.92 -5.02 -6.24
C PHE A 210 -5.10 -4.73 -7.17
N THR A 211 -5.09 -3.56 -7.82
CA THR A 211 -6.18 -3.12 -8.69
C THR A 211 -5.75 -2.52 -10.01
N GLY A 212 -6.71 -2.27 -10.89
CA GLY A 212 -6.54 -1.70 -12.23
C GLY A 212 -7.27 -0.38 -12.38
N HIS A 213 -7.98 -0.23 -13.51
CA HIS A 213 -9.03 0.76 -13.78
C HIS A 213 -8.55 2.19 -13.99
N LEU A 214 -7.62 2.68 -13.16
CA LEU A 214 -7.19 4.08 -13.19
C LEU A 214 -6.23 4.40 -14.32
N HIS A 215 -5.59 3.40 -14.93
CA HIS A 215 -4.58 3.57 -15.99
C HIS A 215 -3.33 4.37 -15.57
N TYR A 216 -3.09 4.51 -14.27
CA TYR A 216 -1.86 5.06 -13.72
C TYR A 216 -1.50 4.38 -12.40
N ASP A 217 -0.24 4.49 -12.01
CA ASP A 217 0.24 3.96 -10.75
C ASP A 217 -0.19 4.86 -9.58
N LEU A 218 -1.07 4.35 -8.72
CA LEU A 218 -1.52 4.96 -7.48
C LEU A 218 -1.14 4.04 -6.33
N LEU A 219 -0.52 4.61 -5.30
CA LEU A 219 -0.21 3.93 -4.04
C LEU A 219 -0.95 4.63 -2.91
N ASN A 220 -1.76 3.86 -2.18
CA ASN A 220 -2.54 4.30 -1.02
C ASN A 220 -2.35 3.32 0.16
N PHE A 221 -2.79 3.74 1.35
CA PHE A 221 -2.75 2.91 2.56
C PHE A 221 -4.05 2.98 3.32
N TYR A 222 -4.48 1.82 3.82
CA TYR A 222 -5.52 1.75 4.85
C TYR A 222 -5.02 0.95 6.04
N GLY A 223 -4.69 1.65 7.13
CA GLY A 223 -3.98 1.02 8.25
C GLY A 223 -2.67 0.38 7.77
N PRO A 224 -2.43 -0.91 8.04
CA PRO A 224 -1.25 -1.62 7.57
C PRO A 224 -1.47 -2.32 6.21
N THR A 225 -2.38 -1.88 5.36
CA THR A 225 -2.59 -2.52 4.05
C THR A 225 -2.19 -1.58 2.92
N LEU A 226 -1.33 -2.07 2.03
CA LEU A 226 -0.94 -1.35 0.82
C LEU A 226 -2.02 -1.50 -0.26
N LEU A 227 -2.51 -0.40 -0.81
CA LEU A 227 -3.50 -0.38 -1.89
C LEU A 227 -2.82 0.16 -3.14
N MET A 228 -2.92 -0.55 -4.25
CA MET A 228 -2.15 -0.22 -5.45
C MET A 228 -2.97 -0.39 -6.70
N THR A 229 -2.80 0.54 -7.63
CA THR A 229 -3.14 0.31 -9.04
C THR A 229 -1.89 -0.06 -9.85
N SER A 230 -2.10 -0.63 -11.03
CA SER A 230 -1.03 -0.86 -12.02
C SER A 230 -1.14 0.10 -13.19
N LEU A 231 -0.05 0.23 -13.95
CA LEU A 231 -0.10 0.85 -15.27
C LEU A 231 -0.84 -0.06 -16.25
N PRO A 232 -1.46 0.51 -17.29
CA PRO A 232 -2.10 -0.25 -18.36
C PRO A 232 -1.06 -0.66 -19.42
N THR A 233 -1.48 -1.43 -20.43
CA THR A 233 -0.73 -1.54 -21.70
C THR A 233 -1.54 -1.10 -22.92
N CYS A 234 -2.68 -0.47 -22.68
CA CYS A 234 -3.60 -0.04 -23.73
C CYS A 234 -3.48 1.44 -24.10
N GLU A 235 -2.52 2.18 -23.54
CA GLU A 235 -2.31 3.60 -23.86
C GLU A 235 -1.50 3.78 -25.14
N THR A 236 -1.69 4.92 -25.82
CA THR A 236 -0.96 5.22 -27.06
C THR A 236 0.49 5.64 -26.81
N ASN A 237 0.78 6.19 -25.64
CA ASN A 237 2.14 6.52 -25.21
C ASN A 237 2.75 5.34 -24.46
N ILE A 238 3.75 4.68 -25.07
CA ILE A 238 4.47 3.55 -24.46
C ILE A 238 5.09 3.89 -23.09
N ASN A 239 5.43 5.16 -22.84
CA ASN A 239 5.99 5.60 -21.56
C ASN A 239 4.95 5.70 -20.43
N SER A 240 3.66 5.59 -20.76
CA SER A 240 2.59 5.44 -19.77
C SER A 240 2.19 3.97 -19.57
N CYS A 241 2.80 3.05 -20.32
CA CYS A 241 2.49 1.63 -20.27
C CYS A 241 3.49 0.86 -19.42
N GLY A 242 3.02 -0.16 -18.70
CA GLY A 242 3.89 -1.00 -17.90
C GLY A 242 3.15 -2.07 -17.12
N TYR A 243 3.86 -2.69 -16.18
CA TYR A 243 3.31 -3.68 -15.26
C TYR A 243 4.12 -3.67 -13.95
N ARG A 244 3.57 -4.27 -12.90
CA ARG A 244 4.13 -4.22 -11.55
C ARG A 244 4.80 -5.55 -11.19
N VAL A 245 6.01 -5.48 -10.67
CA VAL A 245 6.68 -6.61 -10.00
C VAL A 245 6.33 -6.56 -8.52
N VAL A 246 6.00 -7.72 -7.94
CA VAL A 246 5.74 -7.88 -6.51
C VAL A 246 6.59 -9.01 -5.96
N LYS A 247 7.57 -8.69 -5.12
CA LYS A 247 8.37 -9.66 -4.39
C LYS A 247 7.79 -9.86 -3.00
N VAL A 248 7.67 -11.11 -2.59
CA VAL A 248 7.13 -11.52 -1.30
C VAL A 248 8.24 -12.21 -0.51
N TYR A 249 8.39 -11.78 0.74
CA TYR A 249 9.31 -12.33 1.72
C TYR A 249 8.51 -12.72 2.96
N ASP A 250 9.09 -13.54 3.83
CA ASP A 250 8.48 -14.00 5.09
C ASP A 250 7.80 -12.88 5.90
N LYS A 251 8.44 -11.71 5.90
CA LYS A 251 8.05 -10.54 6.67
C LYS A 251 7.92 -9.30 5.79
N GLY A 252 7.50 -9.39 4.54
CA GLY A 252 7.39 -8.15 3.74
C GLY A 252 7.12 -8.32 2.27
N ILE A 253 6.83 -7.19 1.60
CA ILE A 253 6.52 -7.16 0.17
C ILE A 253 7.21 -5.99 -0.54
N GLU A 254 8.13 -6.24 -1.46
CA GLU A 254 8.65 -5.16 -2.32
C GLU A 254 7.84 -5.06 -3.61
N THR A 255 7.65 -3.85 -4.11
CA THR A 255 6.94 -3.69 -5.37
C THR A 255 7.32 -2.44 -6.14
N TYR A 256 7.46 -2.62 -7.45
CA TYR A 256 7.85 -1.56 -8.36
C TYR A 256 7.24 -1.77 -9.74
N VAL A 257 7.17 -0.69 -10.51
CA VAL A 257 6.64 -0.70 -11.87
C VAL A 257 7.79 -0.82 -12.87
N ILE A 258 7.61 -1.67 -13.87
CA ILE A 258 8.42 -1.72 -15.08
C ILE A 258 7.63 -1.06 -16.18
N TYR A 259 8.19 0.00 -16.74
CA TYR A 259 7.64 0.66 -17.91
C TYR A 259 8.05 -0.12 -19.16
N LEU A 260 7.16 -0.23 -20.15
CA LEU A 260 7.47 -0.96 -21.38
C LEU A 260 8.66 -0.36 -22.14
N SER A 261 8.90 0.95 -22.00
CA SER A 261 10.04 1.65 -22.58
C SER A 261 11.37 1.46 -21.84
N ALA A 262 11.34 0.88 -20.63
CA ALA A 262 12.51 0.64 -19.79
C ALA A 262 12.49 -0.78 -19.19
N PRO A 263 12.60 -1.83 -20.03
CA PRO A 263 12.48 -3.21 -19.59
C PRO A 263 13.59 -3.63 -18.62
N VAL A 264 13.28 -4.64 -17.81
CA VAL A 264 14.23 -5.31 -16.93
C VAL A 264 14.15 -6.81 -17.19
N THR A 265 15.30 -7.45 -17.40
CA THR A 265 15.40 -8.90 -17.64
C THR A 265 15.88 -9.68 -16.41
N TYR A 266 16.35 -8.99 -15.36
CA TYR A 266 16.84 -9.63 -14.14
C TYR A 266 16.15 -9.08 -12.89
N VAL A 267 15.52 -9.97 -12.12
CA VAL A 267 14.85 -9.64 -10.86
C VAL A 267 15.63 -10.25 -9.71
N SER A 268 16.36 -9.42 -8.98
CA SER A 268 17.05 -9.88 -7.77
C SER A 268 16.05 -10.12 -6.65
N MET A 269 16.06 -11.33 -6.08
CA MET A 269 15.34 -11.68 -4.85
C MET A 269 16.11 -11.33 -3.58
N ILE A 270 17.25 -10.63 -3.71
CA ILE A 270 17.92 -10.01 -2.57
C ILE A 270 17.06 -8.83 -2.13
N PRO A 271 16.59 -8.81 -0.86
CA PRO A 271 15.83 -7.69 -0.37
C PRO A 271 16.62 -6.39 -0.49
N ILE A 272 15.97 -5.33 -0.95
CA ILE A 272 16.58 -3.98 -1.04
C ILE A 272 17.02 -3.50 0.36
N VAL A 273 16.31 -3.93 1.41
CA VAL A 273 16.59 -3.69 2.82
C VAL A 273 16.79 -5.07 3.46
N GLN A 274 18.05 -5.45 3.65
CA GLN A 274 18.41 -6.70 4.31
C GLN A 274 18.45 -6.48 5.83
N VAL A 275 17.30 -6.62 6.49
CA VAL A 275 17.22 -6.47 7.94
C VAL A 275 17.72 -7.73 8.62
N GLN A 276 18.91 -7.66 9.22
CA GLN A 276 19.28 -8.57 10.29
C GLN A 276 18.85 -7.94 11.61
N VAL A 277 17.81 -8.49 12.26
CA VAL A 277 17.52 -8.14 13.66
C VAL A 277 18.49 -8.93 14.55
N GLN A 278 19.74 -8.48 14.62
CA GLN A 278 20.57 -8.67 15.80
C GLN A 278 20.58 -7.34 16.54
N SER A 279 20.02 -7.32 17.75
CA SER A 279 20.19 -6.19 18.68
C SER A 279 20.01 -4.81 18.05
N GLU A 280 18.78 -4.48 17.63
CA GLU A 280 18.34 -3.08 17.37
C GLU A 280 18.96 -2.37 16.14
N THR A 281 19.62 -3.10 15.23
CA THR A 281 20.33 -2.48 14.09
C THR A 281 19.69 -2.81 12.74
N VAL A 282 19.52 -1.81 11.86
CA VAL A 282 19.16 -2.00 10.44
C VAL A 282 20.43 -1.80 9.60
N VAL A 283 20.81 -2.83 8.83
CA VAL A 283 21.94 -2.77 7.90
C VAL A 283 21.41 -2.64 6.48
N VAL A 284 21.92 -1.67 5.73
CA VAL A 284 21.48 -1.43 4.36
C VAL A 284 22.66 -1.41 3.40
N ASN A 285 22.58 -2.28 2.38
CA ASN A 285 23.68 -2.56 1.46
C ASN A 285 23.58 -1.79 0.14
N THR A 286 22.57 -0.93 -0.04
CA THR A 286 22.43 -0.06 -1.22
C THR A 286 21.94 1.32 -0.76
N PRO A 287 22.55 2.43 -1.22
CA PRO A 287 22.05 3.75 -0.87
C PRO A 287 20.58 3.89 -1.28
N PHE A 288 19.74 4.32 -0.34
CA PHE A 288 18.33 4.51 -0.61
C PHE A 288 17.83 5.79 0.06
N TRP A 289 16.75 6.27 -0.52
CA TRP A 289 15.95 7.34 0.05
C TRP A 289 14.78 6.65 0.76
N PHE A 290 14.44 7.13 1.94
CA PHE A 290 13.20 6.75 2.59
C PHE A 290 12.29 7.98 2.63
N SER A 291 11.03 7.81 2.25
CA SER A 291 9.97 8.79 2.44
C SER A 291 8.84 8.13 3.21
N CYS A 292 8.65 8.54 4.47
CA CYS A 292 7.43 8.20 5.18
C CYS A 292 6.29 8.99 4.54
N ALA A 293 5.38 8.33 3.83
CA ALA A 293 4.08 8.92 3.55
C ALA A 293 3.22 8.72 4.80
N ILE A 294 3.04 9.79 5.57
CA ILE A 294 1.99 9.80 6.60
C ILE A 294 0.67 9.72 5.83
N ASP A 295 -0.23 8.88 6.31
CA ASP A 295 -1.57 8.69 5.77
C ASP A 295 -2.35 10.00 5.80
N SER A 296 -2.08 10.88 4.83
CA SER A 296 -2.69 12.21 4.71
C SER A 296 -4.15 12.14 4.30
N ILE A 297 -4.67 10.93 4.14
CA ILE A 297 -6.01 10.63 3.70
C ILE A 297 -6.90 10.35 4.92
N ASN A 298 -6.41 9.57 5.89
CA ASN A 298 -7.03 9.44 7.21
C ASN A 298 -6.60 10.53 8.19
N HIS A 299 -5.49 11.22 7.91
CA HIS A 299 -4.92 12.32 8.70
C HIS A 299 -4.61 13.55 7.82
N PRO A 300 -5.64 14.22 7.25
CA PRO A 300 -5.49 15.35 6.31
C PRO A 300 -4.70 16.54 6.85
N GLU A 301 -4.56 16.66 8.18
CA GLU A 301 -3.74 17.67 8.85
C GLU A 301 -2.21 17.48 8.65
N TRP A 302 -1.77 16.33 8.11
CA TRP A 302 -0.37 16.01 7.83
C TRP A 302 -0.01 16.06 6.34
N ARG A 303 -0.92 16.63 5.53
CA ARG A 303 -0.74 16.76 4.08
C ARG A 303 0.49 17.64 3.77
N GLY A 304 1.50 17.06 3.12
CA GLY A 304 2.77 17.73 2.78
C GLY A 304 3.96 17.38 3.68
N SER A 305 3.77 16.59 4.74
CA SER A 305 4.85 16.13 5.61
C SER A 305 5.59 14.94 5.00
N THR A 306 6.58 15.21 4.13
CA THR A 306 7.50 14.18 3.62
C THR A 306 8.85 14.30 4.35
N VAL A 307 9.17 13.33 5.21
CA VAL A 307 10.51 13.24 5.80
C VAL A 307 11.38 12.38 4.90
N ARG A 308 12.43 12.96 4.32
CA ARG A 308 13.42 12.24 3.51
C ARG A 308 14.68 11.97 4.34
N TRP A 309 15.10 10.71 4.40
CA TRP A 309 16.44 10.33 4.87
C TRP A 309 17.27 9.77 3.73
N ILE A 310 18.57 10.07 3.72
CA ILE A 310 19.55 9.55 2.75
C ILE A 310 20.45 8.60 3.52
N PHE A 311 20.40 7.31 3.20
CA PHE A 311 21.32 6.31 3.73
C PHE A 311 22.38 5.98 2.67
N ARG A 312 23.64 5.90 3.09
CA ARG A 312 24.81 5.51 2.29
C ARG A 312 25.27 4.11 2.66
N THR A 313 26.04 3.47 1.78
CA THR A 313 26.61 2.15 2.03
C THR A 313 27.48 2.17 3.29
N GLY A 314 27.17 1.32 4.27
CA GLY A 314 27.88 1.25 5.55
C GLY A 314 27.28 2.10 6.68
N ASP A 315 26.21 2.84 6.40
CA ASP A 315 25.49 3.56 7.45
C ASP A 315 24.85 2.57 8.42
N THR A 316 25.15 2.72 9.71
CA THR A 316 24.50 2.01 10.81
C THR A 316 23.52 2.96 11.46
N LEU A 317 22.23 2.61 11.46
CA LEU A 317 21.20 3.45 12.05
C LEU A 317 20.92 2.98 13.49
N TYR A 318 21.39 3.77 14.47
CA TYR A 318 20.77 3.83 15.78
C TYR A 318 19.73 4.95 15.71
N THR A 319 18.44 4.65 15.51
CA THR A 319 17.42 5.70 15.70
C THR A 319 16.94 5.71 17.13
N SER A 320 17.14 6.85 17.78
CA SER A 320 16.19 7.31 18.79
C SER A 320 14.95 7.91 18.13
N SER A 321 14.91 8.16 16.81
CA SER A 321 13.87 8.92 16.12
C SER A 321 13.27 8.30 14.85
N GLY A 322 11.97 8.01 14.90
CA GLY A 322 11.12 7.77 13.73
C GLY A 322 9.70 8.25 14.01
N ASN A 323 9.04 8.86 13.01
CA ASN A 323 7.63 9.24 13.11
C ASN A 323 6.78 8.04 12.70
N PHE A 324 5.99 7.52 13.65
CA PHE A 324 5.15 6.33 13.46
C PHE A 324 3.67 6.71 13.56
N VAL A 325 2.86 6.20 12.64
CA VAL A 325 1.38 6.21 12.76
C VAL A 325 0.98 4.93 13.49
N TYR A 326 0.25 5.08 14.60
CA TYR A 326 -0.05 3.99 15.53
C TYR A 326 -1.36 3.28 15.15
N SER A 327 -1.35 1.95 15.09
CA SER A 327 -2.54 1.09 15.08
C SER A 327 -2.53 0.24 16.35
N GLN A 328 -3.70 0.05 16.98
CA GLN A 328 -3.87 -0.78 18.18
C GLN A 328 -3.49 -2.27 17.99
N THR A 329 -3.12 -2.69 16.78
CA THR A 329 -2.80 -4.07 16.43
C THR A 329 -1.34 -4.49 16.66
N GLY A 330 -0.44 -3.57 17.05
CA GLY A 330 0.97 -3.92 17.33
C GLY A 330 1.81 -4.29 16.10
N ASN A 331 1.28 -4.10 14.89
CA ASN A 331 1.94 -4.35 13.61
C ASN A 331 2.32 -3.01 12.96
N TYR A 332 3.62 -2.79 12.75
CA TYR A 332 4.16 -1.54 12.21
C TYR A 332 4.40 -1.66 10.70
N GLN A 333 4.24 -0.55 9.97
CA GLN A 333 4.62 -0.47 8.56
C GLN A 333 5.40 0.82 8.29
N ILE A 334 6.44 0.69 7.46
CA ILE A 334 7.25 1.80 6.98
C ILE A 334 7.22 1.72 5.45
N LEU A 335 6.67 2.74 4.79
CA LEU A 335 6.82 2.91 3.35
C LEU A 335 8.25 3.39 3.06
N CYS A 336 9.05 2.56 2.41
CA CYS A 336 10.38 2.94 1.95
C CYS A 336 10.37 3.10 0.43
N GLN A 337 10.19 4.33 -0.08
CA GLN A 337 10.44 4.55 -1.50
C GLN A 337 11.94 4.59 -1.81
N VAL A 338 12.54 3.40 -1.91
CA VAL A 338 13.95 3.22 -2.23
C VAL A 338 14.20 3.55 -3.70
N TYR A 339 14.63 4.79 -3.98
CA TYR A 339 15.12 5.13 -5.32
C TYR A 339 16.48 4.47 -5.57
N LYS A 340 16.48 3.29 -6.18
CA LYS A 340 17.58 2.86 -7.04
C LYS A 340 17.53 3.61 -8.39
N SER A 341 16.32 3.95 -8.83
CA SER A 341 15.92 4.82 -9.94
C SER A 341 14.47 5.30 -9.70
N PRO A 342 13.90 6.26 -10.45
CA PRO A 342 12.53 6.79 -10.22
C PRO A 342 11.40 5.74 -10.31
N HIS A 343 11.69 4.51 -10.71
CA HIS A 343 10.72 3.45 -10.91
C HIS A 343 10.79 2.32 -9.86
N TYR A 344 11.76 2.36 -8.93
CA TYR A 344 11.91 1.35 -7.87
C TYR A 344 11.31 1.85 -6.54
N SER A 345 10.44 1.04 -5.94
CA SER A 345 9.84 1.27 -4.62
C SER A 345 9.82 -0.07 -3.86
N ALA A 346 9.81 -0.04 -2.53
CA ALA A 346 9.91 -1.24 -1.70
C ALA A 346 9.11 -1.08 -0.39
N LEU A 347 8.28 -2.05 -0.01
CA LEU A 347 7.58 -2.03 1.26
C LEU A 347 8.08 -3.16 2.17
N TYR A 348 8.28 -2.88 3.46
CA TYR A 348 8.70 -3.91 4.41
C TYR A 348 7.77 -3.95 5.62
N ARG A 349 7.59 -5.15 6.17
CA ARG A 349 6.84 -5.38 7.40
C ARG A 349 7.83 -5.75 8.51
N PHE A 350 7.99 -4.87 9.49
CA PHE A 350 8.80 -5.16 10.68
C PHE A 350 7.93 -5.07 11.94
N PRO A 351 8.08 -5.98 12.91
CA PRO A 351 7.75 -5.63 14.29
C PRO A 351 8.79 -4.60 14.76
N ILE A 352 8.37 -3.34 14.95
CA ILE A 352 9.25 -2.28 15.44
C ILE A 352 9.03 -2.16 16.94
N TYR A 353 10.06 -2.38 17.76
CA TYR A 353 10.00 -1.95 19.16
C TYR A 353 10.32 -0.45 19.23
N VAL A 354 9.33 0.39 19.55
CA VAL A 354 9.54 1.83 19.73
C VAL A 354 10.01 2.10 21.17
N ARG A 355 11.23 2.62 21.33
CA ARG A 355 11.71 3.18 22.61
C ARG A 355 11.39 4.68 22.71
N GLU A 356 11.14 5.16 23.92
CA GLU A 356 11.02 6.60 24.21
C GLU A 356 12.25 7.36 23.70
N SER A 357 12.05 8.55 23.07
CA SER A 357 13.05 9.63 22.77
C SER A 357 13.25 10.08 21.30
N ALA A 358 12.24 10.00 20.43
CA ALA A 358 12.30 10.44 19.02
C ALA A 358 12.21 11.96 18.78
N HIS A 359 13.02 12.48 17.84
CA HIS A 359 13.23 13.90 17.52
C HIS A 359 13.40 14.15 15.99
N THR A 360 12.82 15.23 15.44
CA THR A 360 13.10 15.75 14.08
C THR A 360 13.01 17.28 14.01
N PRO A 361 14.03 17.99 13.47
CA PRO A 361 13.95 19.41 13.14
C PRO A 361 13.40 19.67 11.71
N GLU A 362 12.63 20.74 11.53
CA GLU A 362 11.96 21.08 10.25
C GLU A 362 12.80 21.96 9.30
N ASN A 363 14.07 22.30 9.62
CA ASN A 363 14.96 23.08 8.75
C ASN A 363 16.41 22.54 8.72
N ASN A 364 17.05 22.61 7.55
CA ASN A 364 18.43 22.15 7.25
C ASN A 364 19.56 22.92 7.98
N ASN A 365 19.25 23.74 8.99
CA ASN A 365 20.27 24.47 9.73
C ASN A 365 20.84 23.55 10.82
N LEU A 366 21.91 22.83 10.48
CA LEU A 366 22.63 21.90 11.36
C LEU A 366 23.29 22.59 12.57
N ASP A 367 23.34 23.93 12.59
CA ASP A 367 23.90 24.73 13.68
C ASP A 367 22.88 25.05 14.80
N ALA A 368 21.60 24.69 14.65
CA ALA A 368 20.63 24.86 15.73
C ALA A 368 20.85 23.78 16.81
N SER A 369 21.25 24.22 18.01
CA SER A 369 21.48 23.32 19.15
C SER A 369 20.20 22.54 19.51
N PRO A 370 20.25 21.20 19.62
CA PRO A 370 19.07 20.39 19.88
C PRO A 370 18.52 20.68 21.29
N LEU A 371 17.21 20.97 21.37
CA LEU A 371 16.47 20.91 22.62
C LEU A 371 16.35 19.45 23.05
N LEU A 372 16.81 19.10 24.26
CA LEU A 372 16.61 17.76 24.80
C LEU A 372 15.27 17.69 25.51
N PHE A 373 14.48 16.67 25.20
CA PHE A 373 13.16 16.49 25.78
C PHE A 373 13.08 15.19 26.57
N SER A 374 12.33 15.19 27.67
CA SER A 374 11.89 13.98 28.37
C SER A 374 10.50 14.21 28.98
N SER A 375 9.77 13.13 29.28
CA SER A 375 8.47 13.18 29.94
C SER A 375 8.48 12.25 31.16
N LEU A 376 7.84 12.69 32.24
CA LEU A 376 7.64 11.87 33.44
C LEU A 376 6.27 12.22 34.04
N GLY A 377 5.34 11.26 34.02
CA GLY A 377 3.96 11.50 34.46
C GLY A 377 3.29 12.58 33.62
N ASN A 378 2.75 13.63 34.25
CA ASN A 378 2.12 14.78 33.60
C ASN A 378 3.08 15.96 33.33
N LYS A 379 4.39 15.71 33.34
CA LYS A 379 5.42 16.75 33.15
C LYS A 379 6.24 16.50 31.90
N ILE A 380 6.56 17.58 31.21
CA ILE A 380 7.53 17.62 30.13
C ILE A 380 8.74 18.39 30.64
N PHE A 381 9.94 17.85 30.41
CA PHE A 381 11.20 18.53 30.67
C PHE A 381 11.87 18.90 29.36
N ILE A 382 12.31 20.15 29.25
CA ILE A 382 13.00 20.69 28.08
C ILE A 382 14.33 21.29 28.52
N VAL A 383 15.44 20.79 27.98
CA VAL A 383 16.76 21.39 28.19
C VAL A 383 17.11 22.23 26.98
N SER A 384 17.25 23.54 27.19
CA SER A 384 17.61 24.50 26.16
C SER A 384 19.02 25.03 26.36
N GLN A 385 19.80 25.15 25.28
CA GLN A 385 21.15 25.74 25.35
C GLN A 385 21.13 27.27 25.42
N GLU A 386 20.01 27.89 25.07
CA GLU A 386 19.81 29.32 25.09
C GLU A 386 18.38 29.70 25.49
N LYS A 387 18.15 30.98 25.78
CA LYS A 387 16.82 31.52 26.09
C LYS A 387 16.06 31.79 24.80
N GLN A 388 14.86 31.23 24.68
CA GLN A 388 14.05 31.34 23.45
C GLN A 388 12.54 31.31 23.72
N ASP A 389 11.79 32.03 22.90
CA ASP A 389 10.34 31.93 22.86
C ASP A 389 9.91 30.62 22.19
N CYS A 390 8.99 29.92 22.84
CA CYS A 390 8.45 28.66 22.38
C CYS A 390 6.94 28.59 22.54
N ASN A 391 6.31 27.99 21.54
CA ASN A 391 4.94 27.52 21.61
C ASN A 391 4.94 26.00 21.49
N ILE A 392 4.25 25.32 22.38
CA ILE A 392 4.16 23.87 22.45
C ILE A 392 2.70 23.49 22.35
N SER A 393 2.37 22.69 21.35
CA SER A 393 1.05 22.06 21.21
C SER A 393 1.23 20.55 21.25
N ALA A 394 0.19 19.83 21.68
CA ALA A 394 0.15 18.38 21.63
C ALA A 394 -1.10 17.90 20.87
N TYR A 395 -0.96 16.72 20.29
CA TYR A 395 -1.98 16.05 19.50
C TYR A 395 -2.17 14.65 20.08
N SER A 396 -3.40 14.32 20.45
CA SER A 396 -3.73 12.93 20.78
C SER A 396 -3.70 12.05 19.52
N VAL A 397 -3.54 10.74 19.71
CA VAL A 397 -3.59 9.73 18.62
C VAL A 397 -4.89 9.76 17.80
N VAL A 398 -5.96 10.36 18.33
CA VAL A 398 -7.25 10.54 17.64
C VAL A 398 -7.40 11.92 16.98
N GLY A 399 -6.30 12.66 16.79
CA GLY A 399 -6.26 13.93 16.05
C GLY A 399 -6.67 15.17 16.85
N ARG A 400 -7.05 15.04 18.13
CA ARG A 400 -7.39 16.20 18.98
C ARG A 400 -6.13 16.99 19.37
N LYS A 401 -6.02 18.23 18.89
CA LYS A 401 -4.99 19.21 19.29
C LYS A 401 -5.35 19.89 20.61
N PHE A 402 -4.36 20.18 21.44
CA PHE A 402 -4.46 21.10 22.58
C PHE A 402 -3.14 21.83 22.78
N ASP A 403 -3.21 23.03 23.36
CA ASP A 403 -2.02 23.85 23.64
C ASP A 403 -1.45 23.47 25.01
N VAL A 404 -0.13 23.28 25.06
CA VAL A 404 0.59 22.80 26.24
C VAL A 404 1.33 23.94 26.92
N PHE A 405 2.01 24.78 26.16
CA PHE A 405 2.80 25.88 26.71
C PHE A 405 3.01 26.97 25.67
N LYS A 406 2.92 28.23 26.08
CA LYS A 406 3.30 29.36 25.25
C LYS A 406 4.03 30.37 26.11
N GLY A 407 5.32 30.58 25.86
CA GLY A 407 6.15 31.46 26.66
C GLY A 407 7.63 31.24 26.41
N ILE A 408 8.44 31.70 27.35
CA ILE A 408 9.89 31.68 27.25
C ILE A 408 10.44 30.42 27.91
N ILE A 409 11.28 29.68 27.19
CA ILE A 409 12.12 28.61 27.74
C ILE A 409 13.48 29.21 28.07
N GLU A 410 13.91 29.09 29.32
CA GLU A 410 15.19 29.59 29.80
C GLU A 410 16.35 28.65 29.41
N ARG A 411 17.57 29.17 29.42
CA ARG A 411 18.78 28.32 29.25
C ARG A 411 18.87 27.33 30.42
N GLY A 412 19.06 26.05 30.12
CA GLY A 412 19.06 24.96 31.09
C GLY A 412 17.78 24.14 31.05
N LYS A 413 17.49 23.43 32.15
CA LYS A 413 16.32 22.55 32.27
C LYS A 413 15.08 23.35 32.66
N ASN A 414 14.01 23.17 31.88
CA ASN A 414 12.69 23.76 32.08
C ASN A 414 11.69 22.64 32.32
N GLU A 415 10.73 22.88 33.21
CA GLU A 415 9.65 21.96 33.53
C GLU A 415 8.32 22.57 33.10
N ILE A 416 7.53 21.81 32.35
CA ILE A 416 6.24 22.21 31.81
C ILE A 416 5.20 21.18 32.22
N LEU A 417 4.15 21.63 32.90
CA LEU A 417 3.02 20.79 33.29
C LEU A 417 2.04 20.65 32.12
N LEU A 418 1.60 19.43 31.86
CA LEU A 418 0.51 19.18 30.94
C LEU A 418 -0.83 19.64 31.54
N PRO A 419 -1.80 20.07 30.72
CA PRO A 419 -3.15 20.37 31.18
C PRO A 419 -3.78 19.18 31.92
N GLY A 420 -4.57 19.47 32.97
CA GLY A 420 -5.10 18.44 33.88
C GLY A 420 -6.15 17.50 33.27
N ASP A 421 -6.68 17.81 32.09
CA ASP A 421 -7.65 17.00 31.34
C ASP A 421 -6.99 16.03 30.34
N VAL A 422 -5.66 16.03 30.26
CA VAL A 422 -4.90 15.07 29.45
C VAL A 422 -4.96 13.68 30.08
N LYS A 423 -5.55 12.73 29.37
CA LYS A 423 -5.68 11.33 29.79
C LYS A 423 -4.35 10.57 29.63
N SER A 424 -4.24 9.40 30.26
CA SER A 424 -3.16 8.47 29.98
C SER A 424 -3.18 8.06 28.50
N GLY A 425 -2.05 8.11 27.80
CA GLY A 425 -1.98 7.82 26.38
C GLY A 425 -0.73 8.35 25.70
N ILE A 426 -0.60 8.05 24.40
CA ILE A 426 0.48 8.57 23.56
C ILE A 426 0.05 9.91 22.97
N TYR A 427 0.94 10.90 23.02
CA TYR A 427 0.72 12.23 22.49
C TYR A 427 1.87 12.63 21.59
N PHE A 428 1.53 13.28 20.48
CA PHE A 428 2.48 13.90 19.58
C PHE A 428 2.64 15.38 19.95
N ILE A 429 3.82 15.79 20.38
CA ILE A 429 4.15 17.17 20.74
C ILE A 429 4.79 17.86 19.54
N ARG A 430 4.30 19.05 19.25
CA ARG A 430 4.92 20.03 18.35
C ARG A 430 5.45 21.19 19.18
N LEU A 431 6.70 21.57 18.98
CA LEU A 431 7.29 22.79 19.49
C LEU A 431 7.65 23.72 18.33
N ASP A 432 7.12 24.93 18.36
CA ASP A 432 7.48 26.03 17.48
C ASP A 432 8.34 27.02 18.28
N SER A 433 9.57 27.28 17.84
CA SER A 433 10.39 28.37 18.39
C SER A 433 10.70 29.40 17.31
N GLN A 434 10.90 30.66 17.72
CA GLN A 434 11.32 31.72 16.80
C GLN A 434 12.81 31.63 16.41
N LYS A 435 13.63 30.94 17.21
CA LYS A 435 15.09 30.82 16.99
C LYS A 435 15.55 29.43 16.61
N SER A 436 14.85 28.38 17.07
CA SER A 436 15.12 27.00 16.71
C SER A 436 14.09 26.45 15.73
N SER A 437 14.52 25.49 14.91
CA SER A 437 13.67 24.73 13.99
C SER A 437 12.41 24.21 14.68
N ARG A 438 11.29 24.12 13.95
CA ARG A 438 10.11 23.43 14.45
C ARG A 438 10.46 21.97 14.76
N PHE A 439 9.93 21.49 15.87
CA PHE A 439 10.33 20.24 16.48
C PHE A 439 9.13 19.36 16.80
N TYR A 440 9.32 18.05 16.66
CA TYR A 440 8.28 17.05 16.87
C TYR A 440 8.76 15.91 17.76
N LYS A 441 7.93 15.48 18.72
CA LYS A 441 8.23 14.38 19.64
C LYS A 441 7.00 13.63 20.12
N PHE A 442 7.07 12.31 20.15
CA PHE A 442 6.10 11.47 20.87
C PHE A 442 6.43 11.41 22.37
N ILE A 443 5.41 11.56 23.20
CA ILE A 443 5.48 11.30 24.64
C ILE A 443 4.38 10.32 25.03
N TYR A 444 4.65 9.52 26.05
CA TYR A 444 3.62 8.77 26.75
C TYR A 444 3.28 9.49 28.05
N VAL A 445 2.02 9.86 28.22
CA VAL A 445 1.47 10.40 29.46
C VAL A 445 0.87 9.22 30.20
N LYS A 446 1.36 8.99 31.42
CA LYS A 446 0.90 7.87 32.26
C LYS A 446 -0.28 8.28 33.12
#